data_AF-V7D578-F1
#
_entry.id   AF-V7D578-F1
#
_cell.length_a   1.000
_cell.length_b   1.000
_cell.length_c   1.000
_cell.angle_alpha   90.00
_cell.angle_beta   90.00
_cell.angle_gamma   90.00
#
_symmetry.space_group_name_H-M   'P 1'
#
loop_
_entity.id
_entity.type
_entity.pdbx_description
1 polymer ?
#
loop_
_entity_poly.entity_id
_entity_poly.type
_entity_poly.pdbx_seq_one_letter_code
_entity_poly.pdbx_strand_id
1 'polypeptide(L)'
;MRSVYLDEWLERKTPKLKTSTAILYRSIIRSVLKPFFGHLARCNLNKKVLKEKFSEYKASNTRITSVKTCFRSALNDAIEDEIIDSHPLSGWSYRNRDEVKEDDDIDPFTPEEEQALLKASRGETWAQLQFAF
;
A
#
# COMPACT_ATOMS: atom_id res chain seq x y z
N MET A 1 -11.75 -10.04 11.92
CA MET A 1 -11.81 -10.69 10.58
C MET A 1 -10.74 -11.77 10.61
N ARG A 2 -11.07 -13.05 10.40
CA ARG A 2 -10.06 -14.12 10.53
C ARG A 2 -8.97 -13.91 9.48
N SER A 3 -7.71 -14.14 9.86
CA SER A 3 -6.54 -14.05 8.97
C SER A 3 -6.71 -14.83 7.65
N VAL A 4 -7.43 -15.95 7.71
CA VAL A 4 -7.77 -16.82 6.57
C VAL A 4 -8.58 -16.08 5.50
N TYR A 5 -9.53 -15.24 5.90
CA TYR A 5 -10.37 -14.52 4.94
C TYR A 5 -9.56 -13.58 4.05
N LEU A 6 -8.54 -12.91 4.60
CA LEU A 6 -7.70 -11.99 3.82
C LEU A 6 -6.87 -12.72 2.76
N ASP A 7 -6.48 -13.97 3.01
CA ASP A 7 -5.77 -14.79 2.05
C ASP A 7 -6.70 -15.24 0.93
N GLU A 8 -7.87 -15.78 1.28
CA GLU A 8 -8.89 -16.20 0.31
C GLU A 8 -9.37 -15.01 -0.54
N TRP A 9 -9.60 -13.87 0.11
CA TRP A 9 -9.96 -12.62 -0.58
C TRP A 9 -8.89 -12.23 -1.60
N LEU A 10 -7.60 -12.27 -1.21
CA LEU A 10 -6.52 -11.92 -2.11
C LEU A 10 -6.44 -12.90 -3.29
N GLU A 11 -6.61 -14.21 -3.05
CA GLU A 11 -6.62 -15.22 -4.12
C GLU A 11 -7.75 -14.97 -5.11
N ARG A 12 -8.97 -14.69 -4.63
CA ARG A 12 -10.12 -14.34 -5.49
C ARG A 12 -9.93 -13.03 -6.24
N LYS A 13 -9.25 -12.04 -5.62
CA LYS A 13 -9.02 -10.72 -6.22
C LYS A 13 -7.84 -10.72 -7.21
N THR A 14 -6.86 -11.59 -7.02
CA THR A 14 -5.61 -11.64 -7.80
C THR A 14 -5.84 -11.67 -9.33
N PRO A 15 -6.79 -12.47 -9.88
CA PRO A 15 -7.05 -12.48 -11.33
C PRO A 15 -7.56 -11.14 -11.89
N LYS A 16 -8.14 -10.29 -11.05
CA LYS A 16 -8.70 -8.98 -11.42
C LYS A 16 -7.70 -7.83 -11.19
N LEU A 17 -6.52 -8.11 -10.64
CA LEU A 17 -5.52 -7.12 -10.27
C LEU A 17 -4.28 -7.24 -11.17
N LYS A 18 -3.58 -6.12 -11.35
CA LYS A 18 -2.22 -6.13 -11.90
C LYS A 18 -1.31 -6.94 -10.97
N THR A 19 -0.36 -7.67 -11.55
CA THR A 19 0.60 -8.50 -10.80
C THR A 19 1.33 -7.71 -9.71
N SER A 20 1.77 -6.49 -10.01
CA SER A 20 2.44 -5.60 -9.05
C SER A 20 1.53 -5.23 -7.87
N THR A 21 0.24 -4.97 -8.13
CA THR A 21 -0.75 -4.69 -7.09
C THR A 21 -1.00 -5.92 -6.21
N ALA A 22 -1.11 -7.11 -6.80
CA ALA A 22 -1.30 -8.35 -6.05
C ALA A 22 -0.11 -8.67 -5.13
N ILE A 23 1.13 -8.45 -5.61
CA ILE A 23 2.35 -8.58 -4.80
C ILE A 23 2.36 -7.58 -3.63
N LEU A 24 2.02 -6.32 -3.92
CA LEU A 24 1.91 -5.27 -2.90
C LEU A 24 0.87 -5.64 -1.83
N TYR A 25 -0.32 -6.09 -2.25
CA TYR A 25 -1.40 -6.49 -1.34
C TYR A 25 -1.01 -7.70 -0.51
N ARG A 26 -0.36 -8.72 -1.10
CA ARG A 26 0.19 -9.87 -0.38
C ARG A 26 1.15 -9.43 0.72
N SER A 27 2.06 -8.51 0.38
CA SER A 27 3.01 -7.94 1.33
C SER A 27 2.29 -7.22 2.47
N ILE A 28 1.32 -6.36 2.16
CA ILE A 28 0.51 -5.62 3.16
C ILE A 28 -0.26 -6.58 4.08
N ILE A 29 -0.94 -7.58 3.52
CA ILE A 29 -1.72 -8.56 4.29
C ILE A 29 -0.80 -9.29 5.28
N ARG A 30 0.34 -9.80 4.79
CA ARG A 30 1.29 -10.55 5.62
C ARG A 30 1.95 -9.70 6.69
N SER A 31 2.43 -8.51 6.33
CA SER A 31 3.28 -7.68 7.21
C SER A 31 2.51 -6.75 8.14
N VAL A 32 1.27 -6.38 7.79
CA VAL A 32 0.51 -5.37 8.55
C VAL A 32 -0.84 -5.90 9.00
N LEU A 33 -1.68 -6.34 8.06
CA LEU A 33 -3.09 -6.65 8.39
C LEU A 33 -3.23 -7.90 9.26
N LYS A 34 -2.46 -8.96 8.98
CA LYS A 34 -2.46 -10.19 9.80
C LYS A 34 -1.95 -9.96 11.22
N PRO A 35 -0.77 -9.34 11.44
CA PRO A 35 -0.30 -9.00 12.79
C PRO A 35 -1.30 -8.14 13.58
N PHE A 36 -1.91 -7.15 12.93
CA PHE A 36 -2.78 -6.19 13.63
C PHE A 36 -4.19 -6.71 13.87
N PHE A 37 -4.77 -7.41 12.90
CA PHE A 37 -6.21 -7.74 12.90
C PHE A 37 -6.49 -9.24 12.78
N GLY A 38 -5.49 -10.07 12.47
CA GLY A 38 -5.68 -11.49 12.22
C GLY A 38 -6.14 -12.29 13.43
N HIS A 39 -5.84 -11.80 14.65
CA HIS A 39 -6.27 -12.38 15.92
C HIS A 39 -7.59 -11.77 16.45
N LEU A 40 -8.11 -10.70 15.84
CA LEU A 40 -9.31 -10.03 16.31
C LEU A 40 -10.59 -10.74 15.86
N ALA A 41 -11.44 -11.06 16.82
CA ALA A 41 -12.81 -11.53 16.59
C ALA A 41 -13.59 -10.54 15.71
N ARG A 42 -14.54 -11.05 14.93
CA ARG A 42 -15.34 -10.28 13.95
C ARG A 42 -16.02 -9.06 14.58
N CYS A 43 -16.50 -9.19 15.81
CA CYS A 43 -17.18 -8.16 16.59
C CYS A 43 -16.26 -7.06 17.16
N ASN A 44 -14.94 -7.27 17.22
CA ASN A 44 -14.00 -6.30 17.82
C ASN A 44 -13.35 -5.37 16.78
N LEU A 45 -13.68 -5.52 15.50
CA LEU A 45 -13.18 -4.65 14.46
C LEU A 45 -13.98 -3.33 14.43
N ASN A 46 -13.67 -2.43 15.36
CA ASN A 46 -14.29 -1.11 15.43
C ASN A 46 -13.34 0.02 15.00
N LYS A 47 -13.91 1.21 14.78
CA LYS A 47 -13.18 2.44 14.43
C LYS A 47 -12.06 2.79 15.41
N LYS A 48 -12.26 2.51 16.70
CA LYS A 48 -11.30 2.86 17.77
C LYS A 48 -10.04 2.00 17.67
N VAL A 49 -10.19 0.69 17.53
CA VAL A 49 -9.07 -0.26 17.39
C VAL A 49 -8.27 0.03 16.11
N LEU A 50 -8.95 0.39 15.02
CA LEU A 50 -8.28 0.80 13.79
C LEU A 50 -7.44 2.06 13.99
N LYS A 51 -8.01 3.10 14.61
CA LYS A 51 -7.30 4.33 14.94
C LYS A 51 -6.05 4.08 15.77
N GLU A 52 -6.19 3.27 16.83
CA GLU A 52 -5.11 2.91 17.73
C GLU A 52 -3.99 2.17 17.00
N LYS A 53 -4.32 1.13 16.23
CA LYS A 53 -3.31 0.36 15.49
C LYS A 53 -2.62 1.14 14.37
N PHE A 54 -3.35 1.99 13.65
CA PHE A 54 -2.73 2.88 12.66
C PHE A 54 -1.86 3.96 13.32
N SER A 55 -2.18 4.40 14.54
CA SER A 55 -1.34 5.35 15.28
C SER A 55 -0.07 4.75 15.87
N GLU A 56 -0.09 3.47 16.21
CA GLU A 56 1.11 2.72 16.61
C GLU A 56 2.02 2.40 15.39
N TYR A 57 1.46 2.43 14.18
CA TYR A 57 2.16 2.06 12.96
C TYR A 57 3.01 3.21 12.40
N LYS A 58 4.29 3.21 12.78
CA LYS A 58 5.29 4.15 12.26
C LYS A 58 5.71 3.74 10.84
N ALA A 59 5.10 4.35 9.83
CA ALA A 59 5.47 4.20 8.43
C ALA A 59 5.20 5.50 7.66
N SER A 60 5.81 5.65 6.48
CA SER A 60 5.57 6.81 5.63
C SER A 60 4.09 6.96 5.27
N ASN A 61 3.64 8.19 5.07
CA ASN A 61 2.26 8.49 4.63
C ASN A 61 1.86 7.74 3.36
N THR A 62 2.81 7.54 2.42
CA THR A 62 2.61 6.69 1.23
C THR A 62 2.31 5.25 1.61
N ARG A 63 3.13 4.65 2.49
CA ARG A 63 2.91 3.26 2.95
C ARG A 63 1.59 3.12 3.71
N ILE A 64 1.26 4.05 4.60
CA ILE A 64 -0.03 4.08 5.32
C ILE A 64 -1.18 4.16 4.32
N THR A 65 -1.05 4.96 3.27
CA THR A 65 -2.05 5.08 2.21
C THR A 65 -2.24 3.78 1.45
N SER A 66 -1.16 3.12 1.02
CA SER A 66 -1.26 1.81 0.36
C SER A 66 -1.93 0.76 1.26
N VAL A 67 -1.58 0.72 2.56
CA VAL A 67 -2.21 -0.20 3.53
C VAL A 67 -3.71 0.08 3.65
N LYS A 68 -4.12 1.35 3.81
CA LYS A 68 -5.53 1.74 3.87
C LYS A 68 -6.27 1.35 2.60
N THR A 69 -5.71 1.59 1.42
CA THR A 69 -6.35 1.26 0.14
C THR A 69 -6.59 -0.25 0.02
N CYS A 70 -5.58 -1.06 0.31
CA CYS A 70 -5.71 -2.52 0.34
C CYS A 70 -6.81 -2.96 1.32
N PHE A 71 -6.80 -2.41 2.53
CA PHE A 71 -7.73 -2.82 3.57
C PHE A 71 -9.16 -2.35 3.31
N ARG A 72 -9.36 -1.16 2.74
CA ARG A 72 -10.67 -0.68 2.29
C ARG A 72 -11.25 -1.58 1.21
N SER A 73 -10.42 -2.00 0.25
CA SER A 73 -10.86 -2.94 -0.79
C SER A 73 -11.30 -4.27 -0.19
N ALA A 74 -10.55 -4.83 0.76
CA ALA A 74 -10.94 -6.08 1.44
C ALA A 74 -12.22 -5.92 2.27
N LEU A 75 -12.40 -4.79 2.95
CA LEU A 75 -13.60 -4.52 3.75
C LEU A 75 -14.84 -4.28 2.89
N ASN A 76 -14.71 -3.66 1.72
CA ASN A 76 -15.84 -3.46 0.82
C ASN A 76 -16.34 -4.80 0.26
N ASP A 77 -15.43 -5.64 -0.22
CA ASP A 77 -15.78 -6.99 -0.66
C ASP A 77 -16.36 -7.82 0.51
N ALA A 78 -15.87 -7.62 1.74
CA ALA A 78 -16.44 -8.28 2.92
C ALA A 78 -17.86 -7.80 3.27
N ILE A 79 -18.26 -6.58 2.91
CA ILE A 79 -19.65 -6.12 3.05
C ILE A 79 -20.51 -6.78 1.98
N GLU A 80 -19.99 -6.84 0.75
CA GLU A 80 -20.66 -7.49 -0.39
C GLU A 80 -20.88 -8.99 -0.14
N ASP A 81 -19.91 -9.64 0.50
CA ASP A 81 -19.97 -11.04 0.94
C ASP A 81 -20.83 -11.24 2.22
N GLU A 82 -21.48 -10.20 2.75
CA GLU A 82 -22.25 -10.20 4.02
C GLU A 82 -21.44 -10.70 5.24
N ILE A 83 -20.11 -10.54 5.18
CA ILE A 83 -19.18 -10.94 6.25
C ILE A 83 -19.16 -9.91 7.36
N ILE A 84 -19.42 -8.65 7.05
CA ILE A 84 -19.54 -7.56 8.02
C ILE A 84 -20.71 -6.65 7.66
N ASP A 85 -21.44 -6.17 8.68
CA ASP A 85 -22.65 -5.36 8.46
C ASP A 85 -22.36 -3.90 8.10
N SER A 86 -21.15 -3.40 8.38
CA SER A 86 -20.79 -2.01 8.14
C SER A 86 -19.31 -1.81 7.89
N HIS A 87 -18.96 -0.80 7.09
CA HIS A 87 -17.58 -0.44 6.79
C HIS A 87 -16.94 0.31 7.97
N PRO A 88 -16.02 -0.32 8.74
CA PRO A 88 -15.45 0.32 9.91
C PRO A 88 -14.55 1.52 9.55
N LEU A 89 -14.14 1.67 8.29
CA LEU A 89 -13.35 2.83 7.82
C LEU A 89 -14.19 3.95 7.17
N SER A 90 -15.52 3.85 7.16
CA SER A 90 -16.37 4.84 6.47
C SER A 90 -16.24 6.22 7.12
N GLY A 91 -15.97 7.23 6.29
CA GLY A 91 -15.79 8.63 6.68
C GLY A 91 -14.47 8.98 7.38
N TRP A 92 -13.48 8.06 7.45
CA TRP A 92 -12.21 8.33 8.13
C TRP A 92 -11.01 8.37 7.16
N SER A 93 -10.25 9.46 7.27
CA SER A 93 -8.93 9.65 6.67
C SER A 93 -7.91 9.76 7.80
N TYR A 94 -7.04 8.76 7.96
CA TYR A 94 -5.88 8.84 8.83
C TYR A 94 -4.66 9.33 8.06
N ARG A 95 -3.97 10.33 8.55
CA ARG A 95 -2.62 10.70 8.11
C ARG A 95 -1.78 10.77 9.38
N ASN A 96 -0.56 10.24 9.33
CA ASN A 96 0.35 10.49 10.44
C ASN A 96 0.59 11.98 10.53
N ARG A 97 0.76 12.47 11.75
CA ARG A 97 1.29 13.81 12.01
C ARG A 97 2.82 13.81 11.80
N ASP A 98 3.28 13.04 10.80
CA ASP A 98 4.64 13.17 10.32
C ASP A 98 4.77 14.63 9.87
N GLU A 99 5.86 15.29 10.27
CA GLU A 99 6.27 16.56 9.66
C GLU A 99 6.03 16.41 8.17
N VAL A 100 5.34 17.39 7.57
CA VAL A 100 5.26 17.47 6.12
C VAL A 100 6.71 17.37 5.68
N LYS A 101 7.10 16.21 5.15
CA LYS A 101 8.33 16.13 4.40
C LYS A 101 8.06 17.13 3.29
N GLU A 102 8.74 18.28 3.36
CA GLU A 102 8.91 19.15 2.21
C GLU A 102 9.16 18.22 1.04
N ASP A 103 8.43 18.45 -0.06
CA ASP A 103 8.37 17.65 -1.27
C ASP A 103 9.54 16.68 -1.38
N ASP A 104 9.31 15.39 -1.67
CA ASP A 104 10.39 14.52 -2.15
C ASP A 104 11.15 15.34 -3.19
N ASP A 105 12.32 15.86 -2.81
CA ASP A 105 13.06 16.86 -3.57
C ASP A 105 13.75 16.04 -4.64
N ILE A 106 12.96 15.65 -5.65
CA ILE A 106 13.39 14.87 -6.78
C ILE A 106 14.34 15.80 -7.51
N ASP A 107 15.64 15.61 -7.27
CA ASP A 107 16.74 16.30 -7.94
C ASP A 107 16.85 15.73 -9.36
N PRO A 108 16.28 16.40 -10.40
CA PRO A 108 16.40 15.90 -11.75
C PRO A 108 17.85 16.03 -12.21
N PHE A 109 18.28 15.13 -13.09
CA PHE A 109 19.62 15.25 -13.67
C PHE A 109 19.78 16.56 -14.43
N THR A 110 20.95 17.18 -14.29
CA THR A 110 21.36 18.30 -15.13
C THR A 110 21.78 17.80 -16.53
N PRO A 111 21.70 18.65 -17.58
CA PRO A 111 22.14 18.26 -18.93
C PRO A 111 23.60 17.75 -18.97
N GLU A 112 24.46 18.28 -18.11
CA GLU A 112 25.84 17.84 -17.95
C GLU A 112 25.94 16.41 -17.38
N GLU A 113 25.10 16.08 -16.40
CA GLU A 113 25.03 14.75 -15.79
C GLU A 113 24.42 13.73 -16.76
N GLU A 114 23.38 14.09 -17.50
CA GLU A 114 22.81 13.25 -18.55
C GLU A 114 23.87 12.88 -19.61
N GLN A 115 24.65 13.86 -20.08
CA GLN A 115 25.73 13.61 -21.03
C GLN A 115 26.85 12.75 -20.44
N ALA A 116 27.19 12.95 -19.16
CA ALA A 116 28.17 12.10 -18.47
C ALA A 116 27.69 10.65 -18.35
N LEU A 117 26.40 10.44 -18.04
CA LEU A 117 25.76 9.12 -17.98
C LEU A 117 25.71 8.45 -19.35
N LEU A 118 25.32 9.18 -20.39
CA LEU A 118 25.32 8.69 -21.77
C LEU A 118 26.73 8.28 -22.20
N LYS A 119 27.75 9.09 -21.92
CA LYS A 119 29.15 8.79 -22.26
C LYS A 119 29.72 7.60 -21.48
N ALA A 120 29.26 7.39 -20.25
CA ALA A 120 29.64 6.25 -19.41
C ALA A 120 28.93 4.94 -19.81
N SER A 121 27.71 5.04 -20.37
CA SER A 121 26.93 3.90 -20.81
C SER A 121 27.47 3.29 -22.12
N ARG A 122 27.36 1.96 -22.28
CA ARG A 122 27.84 1.22 -23.47
C ARG A 122 26.81 0.21 -23.93
N GLY A 123 26.69 0.00 -25.24
CA GLY A 123 25.80 -1.02 -25.81
C GLY A 123 24.33 -0.71 -25.57
N GLU A 124 23.55 -1.71 -25.13
CA GLU A 124 22.09 -1.61 -24.99
C GLU A 124 21.63 -0.56 -23.97
N THR A 125 22.41 -0.31 -22.91
CA THR A 125 22.11 0.75 -21.93
C THR A 125 22.19 2.15 -22.54
N TRP A 126 23.04 2.36 -23.54
CA TRP A 126 23.14 3.66 -24.21
C TRP A 126 21.88 3.98 -25.01
N ALA A 127 21.38 3.00 -25.78
CA ALA A 127 20.17 3.15 -26.56
C ALA A 127 18.93 3.38 -25.69
N GLN A 128 18.89 2.80 -24.48
CA GLN A 128 17.82 3.04 -23.52
C GLN A 128 17.90 4.42 -22.88
N LEU A 129 19.11 4.84 -22.47
CA LEU A 129 19.31 6.12 -21.77
C LEU A 129 19.11 7.33 -22.69
N GLN A 130 19.39 7.24 -23.99
CA GLN A 130 19.20 8.36 -24.93
C GLN A 130 17.73 8.84 -24.99
N PHE A 131 16.76 8.01 -24.59
CA PHE A 131 15.34 8.35 -24.61
C PHE A 131 14.68 8.35 -23.21
N ALA A 132 15.47 8.25 -22.13
CA ALA A 132 14.96 8.03 -20.77
C ALA A 132 14.93 9.28 -19.87
N PHE A 133 15.63 10.34 -20.26
CA PHE A 133 15.63 11.66 -19.61
C PHE A 133 14.62 12.58 -20.32
#